data_AF-A0A5B8U311-F1
#
_entry.id   AF-A0A5B8U311-F1
#
_cell.length_a   1.000
_cell.length_b   1.000
_cell.length_c   1.000
_cell.angle_alpha   90.00
_cell.angle_beta   90.00
_cell.angle_gamma   90.00
#
_symmetry.space_group_name_H-M   'P 1'
#
loop_
_entity.id
_entity.type
_entity.pdbx_description
1 polymer ?
#
loop_
_entity_poly.entity_id
_entity_poly.type
_entity_poly.pdbx_seq_one_letter_code
_entity_poly.pdbx_strand_id
1 'polypeptide(L)'
;MGARSHRGRPGPSAARRRSRPGPAPGRRGELQSGPGANPAAPAALRSLTTMDRIDPDRLADALRVIAEVEPLPDDHPDAVAVRRAVARLFKAVKEQRRAQRRSAIRAHDDAVTAATATGAPDRIDDETQGLALTSRVAGERAGTLRRARSCYVCKQRYVDVDAFHHQLCPPCAARNHERRTARTDLTGRRALLTGGRAKIGMYIALRLLRDGAHTTITTRFPDDAVRRFAAMDDSGEWLHRLRIVGLDLRDPGQVIALADDVAARGPLDILINNAAQTVRRSPEAYAHLVAAAQAPLPGGPLPELVTLGRRGPADGTQQPGGHWAPTPQALAALALTSGSASPARVAAGTAIDAGGLAPDLDPHNSWSQVLGEVDPVELLEVQLCNQTAPFILVSRLRPALAASPARRTYVVNVSAMEGQFGRGYKGPGHPHTNMAKAALNMLTRTSASELLSDGILMTSVDTGWITDERPHPTRMRLAGEGFHAPLDLIDGAARVYDPIVRGEAGEDLHGVFLKDYEPAAW
;
A
#
# COMPACT_ATOMS: atom_id res chain seq x y z
N MET A 1 28.47 -63.49 30.46
CA MET A 1 27.38 -63.48 31.46
C MET A 1 26.73 -62.10 31.37
N GLY A 2 25.60 -61.90 30.68
CA GLY A 2 24.26 -62.41 31.02
C GLY A 2 23.60 -61.45 32.02
N ALA A 3 22.90 -60.40 31.55
CA ALA A 3 21.43 -60.22 31.60
C ALA A 3 20.95 -59.57 32.94
N ARG A 4 19.95 -58.69 33.10
CA ARG A 4 18.71 -58.28 32.39
C ARG A 4 18.31 -56.85 32.83
N SER A 5 17.88 -55.97 31.92
CA SER A 5 16.49 -55.49 31.65
C SER A 5 15.81 -54.56 32.67
N HIS A 6 15.50 -53.33 32.24
CA HIS A 6 14.09 -52.86 32.17
C HIS A 6 13.93 -51.75 31.14
N ARG A 7 12.89 -51.88 30.30
CA ARG A 7 12.50 -50.99 29.20
C ARG A 7 11.41 -50.03 29.68
N GLY A 8 11.52 -48.75 29.33
CA GLY A 8 10.46 -47.74 29.43
C GLY A 8 10.51 -46.80 28.22
N ARG A 9 9.40 -46.73 27.48
CA ARG A 9 9.14 -46.15 26.14
C ARG A 9 9.63 -44.71 25.87
N PRO A 10 10.07 -44.37 24.63
CA PRO A 10 10.01 -43.01 24.09
C PRO A 10 8.71 -42.77 23.29
N GLY A 11 8.25 -41.52 23.28
CA GLY A 11 7.02 -41.02 22.67
C GLY A 11 6.99 -40.98 21.13
N PRO A 12 5.86 -40.55 20.53
CA PRO A 12 5.58 -40.82 19.12
C PRO A 12 6.38 -39.95 18.17
N SER A 13 7.00 -40.66 17.22
CA SER A 13 7.65 -40.18 16.00
C SER A 13 6.77 -39.23 15.19
N ALA A 14 7.35 -38.08 14.82
CA ALA A 14 6.81 -37.15 13.85
C ALA A 14 6.75 -37.79 12.46
N ALA A 15 5.54 -38.09 12.00
CA ALA A 15 5.28 -38.53 10.63
C ALA A 15 5.66 -37.42 9.64
N ARG A 16 6.83 -37.57 8.99
CA ARG A 16 7.23 -36.82 7.80
C ARG A 16 6.22 -37.05 6.68
N ARG A 17 5.34 -36.08 6.42
CA ARG A 17 4.56 -36.03 5.18
C ARG A 17 5.51 -35.78 4.01
N ARG A 18 5.75 -36.81 3.20
CA ARG A 18 6.39 -36.69 1.88
C ARG A 18 5.47 -35.90 0.96
N SER A 19 5.83 -34.65 0.68
CA SER A 19 5.24 -33.83 -0.38
C SER A 19 5.67 -34.39 -1.74
N ARG A 20 4.70 -34.76 -2.58
CA ARG A 20 4.93 -35.10 -4.00
C ARG A 20 5.39 -33.84 -4.76
N PRO A 21 6.40 -33.93 -5.64
CA PRO A 21 6.81 -32.82 -6.49
C PRO A 21 5.75 -32.57 -7.58
N GLY A 22 5.40 -31.30 -7.81
CA GLY A 22 4.56 -30.87 -8.93
C GLY A 22 5.31 -30.96 -10.26
N PRO A 23 4.61 -31.05 -11.41
CA PRO A 23 5.27 -31.23 -12.69
C PRO A 23 5.93 -29.91 -13.16
N ALA A 24 7.14 -30.05 -13.70
CA ALA A 24 7.93 -29.01 -14.34
C ALA A 24 7.31 -28.55 -15.70
N PRO A 25 7.62 -27.33 -16.18
CA PRO A 25 7.02 -26.78 -17.39
C PRO A 25 7.63 -27.44 -18.63
N GLY A 26 6.79 -28.17 -19.39
CA GLY A 26 7.16 -28.79 -20.66
C GLY A 26 7.17 -27.79 -21.82
N ARG A 27 8.20 -27.91 -22.65
CA ARG A 27 8.47 -27.16 -23.90
C ARG A 27 7.27 -27.15 -24.85
N ARG A 28 6.99 -25.99 -25.45
CA ARG A 28 6.07 -25.85 -26.60
C ARG A 28 6.71 -26.49 -27.83
N GLY A 29 6.16 -27.61 -28.28
CA GLY A 29 6.40 -28.16 -29.60
C GLY A 29 5.30 -27.69 -30.55
N GLU A 30 5.72 -27.13 -31.68
CA GLU A 30 4.88 -26.79 -32.83
C GLU A 30 4.20 -28.05 -33.37
N LEU A 31 2.87 -27.99 -33.54
CA LEU A 31 2.11 -28.99 -34.28
C LEU A 31 1.21 -28.25 -35.28
N GLN A 32 1.64 -28.34 -36.54
CA GLN A 32 0.88 -27.97 -37.73
C GLN A 32 -0.45 -28.72 -37.74
N SER A 33 -1.56 -28.01 -37.94
CA SER A 33 -2.88 -28.60 -38.17
C SER A 33 -3.34 -28.29 -39.60
N GLY A 34 -3.37 -29.34 -40.42
CA GLY A 34 -4.06 -29.34 -41.71
C GLY A 34 -5.56 -29.64 -41.54
N PRO A 35 -6.42 -29.30 -42.52
CA PRO A 35 -7.87 -29.38 -42.39
C PRO A 35 -8.36 -30.79 -42.68
N GLY A 36 -8.66 -31.55 -41.63
CA GLY A 36 -9.38 -32.83 -41.72
C GLY A 36 -10.87 -32.61 -41.53
N ALA A 37 -11.65 -32.75 -42.60
CA ALA A 37 -13.11 -32.70 -42.61
C ALA A 37 -13.72 -33.79 -41.71
N ASN A 38 -14.70 -33.42 -40.88
CA ASN A 38 -15.56 -34.35 -40.13
C ASN A 38 -17.02 -34.10 -40.57
N PRO A 39 -17.83 -35.14 -40.83
CA PRO A 39 -19.05 -35.01 -41.62
C PRO A 39 -20.21 -34.39 -40.83
N ALA A 40 -20.95 -33.56 -41.55
CA ALA A 40 -22.24 -32.94 -41.31
C ALA A 40 -22.99 -33.29 -39.99
N ALA A 41 -22.94 -32.37 -39.03
CA ALA A 41 -24.08 -32.13 -38.16
C ALA A 41 -25.15 -31.36 -38.95
N PRO A 42 -26.46 -31.70 -38.85
CA PRO A 42 -27.50 -31.01 -39.61
C PRO A 42 -27.54 -29.52 -39.23
N ALA A 43 -27.50 -28.70 -40.27
CA ALA A 43 -27.55 -27.25 -40.22
C ALA A 43 -28.93 -26.78 -39.75
N ALA A 44 -29.09 -26.55 -38.45
CA ALA A 44 -30.20 -25.78 -37.89
C ALA A 44 -29.81 -25.13 -36.55
N LEU A 45 -28.80 -24.26 -36.59
CA LEU A 45 -28.44 -23.37 -35.47
C LEU A 45 -27.90 -22.06 -36.05
N ARG A 46 -28.80 -21.27 -36.64
CA ARG A 46 -28.59 -19.86 -36.94
C ARG A 46 -29.87 -19.09 -36.62
N SER A 47 -29.89 -18.52 -35.42
CA SER A 47 -30.58 -17.28 -35.01
C SER A 47 -30.77 -17.36 -33.50
N LEU A 48 -29.84 -16.76 -32.74
CA LEU A 48 -30.09 -16.45 -31.33
C LEU A 48 -30.94 -15.18 -31.26
N THR A 49 -32.15 -15.24 -31.79
CA THR A 49 -33.28 -14.47 -31.28
C THR A 49 -33.64 -15.07 -29.93
N THR A 50 -33.80 -14.25 -28.90
CA THR A 50 -34.36 -14.66 -27.60
C THR A 50 -35.65 -15.43 -27.84
N MET A 51 -35.60 -16.77 -27.75
CA MET A 51 -36.80 -17.61 -27.80
C MET A 51 -37.52 -17.44 -26.46
N ASP A 52 -38.58 -16.65 -26.43
CA ASP A 52 -39.37 -16.43 -25.22
C ASP A 52 -40.17 -17.69 -24.82
N ARG A 53 -40.35 -18.65 -25.73
CA ARG A 53 -41.05 -19.91 -25.45
C ARG A 53 -40.65 -21.05 -26.41
N ILE A 54 -40.68 -22.29 -25.92
CA ILE A 54 -40.60 -23.51 -26.74
C ILE A 54 -42.01 -23.78 -27.31
N ASP A 55 -42.09 -24.16 -28.59
CA ASP A 55 -43.32 -24.62 -29.24
C ASP A 55 -44.04 -25.69 -28.37
N PRO A 56 -45.33 -25.52 -28.03
CA PRO A 56 -46.04 -26.41 -27.11
C PRO A 56 -46.11 -27.87 -27.56
N ASP A 57 -46.27 -28.12 -28.85
CA ASP A 57 -46.39 -29.48 -29.39
C ASP A 57 -45.04 -30.18 -29.33
N ARG A 58 -43.96 -29.45 -29.68
CA ARG A 58 -42.58 -29.97 -29.56
C ARG A 58 -42.18 -30.23 -28.11
N LEU A 59 -42.66 -29.41 -27.17
CA LEU A 59 -42.44 -29.65 -25.73
C LEU A 59 -43.20 -30.90 -25.26
N ALA A 60 -44.44 -31.08 -25.70
CA ALA A 60 -45.23 -32.27 -25.40
C ALA A 60 -44.56 -33.54 -25.95
N ASP A 61 -44.03 -33.50 -27.17
CA ASP A 61 -43.23 -34.58 -27.76
C ASP A 61 -41.99 -34.90 -26.94
N ALA A 62 -41.21 -33.88 -26.55
CA ALA A 62 -40.02 -34.08 -25.73
C ALA A 62 -40.33 -34.73 -24.38
N LEU A 63 -41.43 -34.34 -23.73
CA LEU A 63 -41.86 -34.94 -22.46
C LEU A 63 -42.35 -36.38 -22.64
N ARG A 64 -43.05 -36.71 -23.73
CA ARG A 64 -43.43 -38.09 -24.07
C ARG A 64 -42.22 -38.98 -24.26
N VAL A 65 -41.24 -38.54 -25.05
CA VAL A 65 -39.98 -39.28 -25.28
C VAL A 65 -39.23 -39.53 -23.97
N ILE A 66 -39.24 -38.57 -23.03
CA ILE A 66 -38.63 -38.78 -21.71
C ILE A 66 -39.36 -39.88 -20.91
N ALA A 67 -40.69 -39.95 -20.98
CA ALA A 67 -41.48 -40.98 -20.31
C ALA A 67 -41.28 -42.38 -20.94
N GLU A 68 -41.15 -42.47 -22.26
CA GLU A 68 -40.91 -43.72 -22.98
C GLU A 68 -39.55 -44.36 -22.67
N VAL A 69 -38.61 -43.59 -22.12
CA VAL A 69 -37.27 -44.07 -21.73
C VAL A 69 -37.26 -44.84 -20.40
N GLU A 70 -38.27 -44.64 -19.54
CA GLU A 70 -38.34 -45.27 -18.22
C GLU A 70 -38.38 -46.82 -18.24
N PRO A 71 -39.14 -47.49 -19.13
CA PRO A 71 -39.16 -48.94 -19.22
C PRO A 71 -38.00 -49.57 -20.03
N LEU A 72 -37.14 -48.76 -20.68
CA LEU A 72 -36.05 -49.29 -21.52
C LEU A 72 -34.87 -49.83 -20.67
N PRO A 73 -34.17 -50.89 -21.13
CA PRO A 73 -32.92 -51.34 -20.51
C PRO A 73 -31.86 -50.22 -20.45
N ASP A 74 -31.00 -50.27 -19.44
CA ASP A 74 -30.00 -49.23 -19.16
C ASP A 74 -28.97 -49.01 -20.27
N ASP A 75 -28.71 -50.03 -21.08
CA ASP A 75 -27.78 -50.05 -22.20
C ASP A 75 -28.45 -49.73 -23.56
N HIS A 76 -29.78 -49.52 -23.60
CA HIS A 76 -30.49 -49.19 -24.83
C HIS A 76 -29.99 -47.84 -25.40
N PRO A 77 -29.66 -47.75 -26.70
CA PRO A 77 -29.05 -46.56 -27.30
C PRO A 77 -29.87 -45.27 -27.10
N ASP A 78 -31.20 -45.36 -27.24
CA ASP A 78 -32.11 -44.21 -27.05
C ASP A 78 -32.19 -43.78 -25.58
N ALA A 79 -32.21 -44.75 -24.64
CA ALA A 79 -32.20 -44.46 -23.21
C ALA A 79 -30.89 -43.75 -22.81
N VAL A 80 -29.75 -44.20 -23.35
CA VAL A 80 -28.45 -43.56 -23.15
C VAL A 80 -28.43 -42.14 -23.73
N ALA A 81 -29.00 -41.92 -24.92
CA ALA A 81 -29.05 -40.61 -25.57
C ALA A 81 -29.88 -39.59 -24.75
N VAL A 82 -31.09 -39.98 -24.34
CA VAL A 82 -31.99 -39.13 -23.54
C VAL A 82 -31.41 -38.87 -22.15
N ARG A 83 -30.90 -39.90 -21.45
CA ARG A 83 -30.26 -39.72 -20.13
C ARG A 83 -29.05 -38.78 -20.21
N ARG A 84 -28.23 -38.84 -21.25
CA ARG A 84 -27.11 -37.89 -21.47
C ARG A 84 -27.61 -36.47 -21.73
N ALA A 85 -28.72 -36.28 -22.44
CA ALA A 85 -29.32 -34.97 -22.66
C ALA A 85 -29.88 -34.38 -21.35
N VAL A 86 -30.65 -35.16 -20.60
CA VAL A 86 -31.19 -34.78 -19.27
C VAL A 86 -30.05 -34.49 -18.28
N ALA A 87 -29.00 -35.31 -18.24
CA ALA A 87 -27.85 -35.08 -17.38
C ALA A 87 -27.12 -33.75 -17.71
N ARG A 88 -27.01 -33.40 -19.00
CA ARG A 88 -26.45 -32.10 -19.43
C ARG A 88 -27.34 -30.93 -18.99
N LEU A 89 -28.66 -31.03 -19.15
CA LEU A 89 -29.61 -30.02 -18.68
C LEU A 89 -29.55 -29.85 -17.16
N PHE A 90 -29.58 -30.96 -16.41
CA PHE A 90 -29.46 -30.95 -14.95
C PHE A 90 -28.14 -30.32 -14.49
N LYS A 91 -27.02 -30.67 -15.15
CA LYS A 91 -25.70 -30.07 -14.86
C LYS A 91 -25.71 -28.56 -15.12
N ALA A 92 -26.29 -28.11 -16.24
CA ALA A 92 -26.40 -26.68 -16.58
C ALA A 92 -27.23 -25.92 -15.51
N VAL A 93 -28.38 -26.45 -15.09
CA VAL A 93 -29.20 -25.85 -14.02
C VAL A 93 -28.44 -25.79 -12.69
N LYS A 94 -27.70 -26.85 -12.34
CA LYS A 94 -26.88 -26.91 -11.13
C LYS A 94 -25.75 -25.87 -11.18
N GLU A 95 -25.10 -25.70 -12.32
CA GLU A 95 -24.06 -24.69 -12.55
C GLU A 95 -24.63 -23.27 -12.47
N GLN A 96 -25.79 -23.02 -13.08
CA GLN A 96 -26.50 -21.74 -13.00
C GLN A 96 -26.88 -21.39 -11.57
N ARG A 97 -27.50 -22.31 -10.82
CA ARG A 97 -27.86 -22.10 -9.40
C ARG A 97 -26.63 -21.82 -8.53
N ARG A 98 -25.52 -22.54 -8.78
CA ARG A 98 -24.24 -22.29 -8.11
C ARG A 98 -23.67 -20.91 -8.46
N ALA A 99 -23.76 -20.50 -9.73
CA ALA A 99 -23.32 -19.17 -10.17
C ALA A 99 -24.17 -18.06 -9.53
N GLN A 100 -25.50 -18.17 -9.54
CA GLN A 100 -26.42 -17.23 -8.90
C GLN A 100 -26.15 -17.11 -7.39
N ARG A 101 -26.01 -18.23 -6.68
CA ARG A 101 -25.66 -18.22 -5.25
C ARG A 101 -24.32 -17.53 -4.98
N ARG A 102 -23.29 -17.80 -5.80
CA ARG A 102 -21.98 -17.15 -5.67
C ARG A 102 -22.04 -15.65 -5.95
N SER A 103 -22.81 -15.25 -6.97
CA SER A 103 -23.03 -13.85 -7.31
C SER A 103 -23.76 -13.11 -6.19
N ALA A 104 -24.81 -13.69 -5.61
CA ALA A 104 -25.54 -13.11 -4.48
C ALA A 104 -24.70 -13.01 -3.20
N ILE A 105 -23.79 -13.96 -2.94
CA ILE A 105 -22.82 -13.86 -1.84
C ILE A 105 -21.83 -12.71 -2.10
N ARG A 106 -21.26 -12.66 -3.31
CA ARG A 106 -20.31 -11.62 -3.70
C ARG A 106 -20.94 -10.22 -3.61
N ALA A 107 -22.11 -10.02 -4.20
CA ALA A 107 -22.80 -8.73 -4.16
C ALA A 107 -23.09 -8.25 -2.72
N HIS A 108 -23.47 -9.16 -1.82
CA HIS A 108 -23.64 -8.85 -0.40
C HIS A 108 -22.33 -8.43 0.26
N ASP A 109 -21.27 -9.24 0.10
CA ASP A 109 -19.98 -9.00 0.73
C ASP A 109 -19.29 -7.73 0.18
N ASP A 110 -19.49 -7.42 -1.10
CA ASP A 110 -19.03 -6.20 -1.76
C ASP A 110 -19.80 -4.98 -1.23
N ALA A 111 -21.12 -5.07 -1.03
CA ALA A 111 -21.91 -4.00 -0.43
C ALA A 111 -21.48 -3.68 1.01
N VAL A 112 -21.18 -4.71 1.83
CA VAL A 112 -20.63 -4.51 3.19
C VAL A 112 -19.27 -3.81 3.12
N THR A 113 -18.42 -4.19 2.17
CA THR A 113 -17.09 -3.58 1.97
C THR A 113 -17.20 -2.12 1.54
N ALA A 114 -18.06 -1.82 0.56
CA ALA A 114 -18.31 -0.48 0.05
C ALA A 114 -18.89 0.49 1.09
N ALA A 115 -19.51 -0.02 2.15
CA ALA A 115 -20.03 0.79 3.25
C ALA A 115 -18.93 1.26 4.23
N THR A 116 -17.80 0.56 4.27
CA THR A 116 -16.66 0.95 5.13
C THR A 116 -15.92 2.18 4.60
N ALA A 117 -15.19 2.86 5.49
CA ALA A 117 -14.35 4.00 5.10
C ALA A 117 -13.22 3.59 4.11
N THR A 118 -12.47 2.53 4.44
CA THR A 118 -11.31 2.08 3.65
C THR A 118 -11.66 1.24 2.41
N GLY A 119 -12.86 0.67 2.34
CA GLY A 119 -13.36 -0.11 1.21
C GLY A 119 -14.34 0.64 0.33
N ALA A 120 -14.53 1.94 0.55
CA ALA A 120 -15.47 2.77 -0.19
C ALA A 120 -15.07 2.88 -1.69
N PRO A 121 -15.99 2.73 -2.65
CA PRO A 121 -15.64 2.72 -4.08
C PRO A 121 -15.07 4.03 -4.61
N ASP A 122 -15.41 5.15 -3.95
CA ASP A 122 -14.89 6.49 -4.23
C ASP A 122 -13.50 6.74 -3.64
N ARG A 123 -12.98 5.81 -2.82
CA ARG A 123 -11.59 5.84 -2.35
C ARG A 123 -10.66 5.35 -3.45
N ILE A 124 -10.09 6.28 -4.19
CA ILE A 124 -9.06 6.01 -5.19
C ILE A 124 -7.86 6.83 -4.78
N ASP A 125 -6.81 6.12 -4.36
CA ASP A 125 -5.67 6.66 -3.63
C ASP A 125 -6.02 7.30 -2.28
N ASP A 126 -4.95 7.56 -1.54
CA ASP A 126 -4.92 7.80 -0.10
C ASP A 126 -5.17 9.28 0.26
N GLU A 127 -5.99 9.96 -0.56
CA GLU A 127 -6.22 11.41 -0.57
C GLU A 127 -7.21 11.85 0.51
N THR A 128 -6.77 12.74 1.38
CA THR A 128 -7.53 13.24 2.53
C THR A 128 -7.13 14.70 2.74
N GLN A 129 -8.08 15.61 2.95
CA GLN A 129 -7.84 17.07 2.99
C GLN A 129 -7.08 17.55 4.24
N GLY A 130 -6.28 16.67 4.84
CA GLY A 130 -6.22 16.60 6.30
C GLY A 130 -7.55 16.12 6.93
N LEU A 131 -8.62 15.96 6.13
CA LEU A 131 -9.93 15.49 6.57
C LEU A 131 -9.91 13.98 6.75
N ALA A 132 -10.47 13.52 7.86
CA ALA A 132 -10.56 12.10 8.17
C ALA A 132 -11.37 11.38 7.09
N LEU A 133 -10.83 10.27 6.60
CA LEU A 133 -11.63 9.26 5.92
C LEU A 133 -12.75 8.84 6.89
N THR A 134 -14.02 8.93 6.49
CA THR A 134 -15.15 8.59 7.37
C THR A 134 -15.95 7.43 6.82
N SER A 135 -16.47 6.59 7.72
CA SER A 135 -17.44 5.56 7.33
C SER A 135 -18.76 6.20 6.91
N ARG A 136 -19.48 5.56 5.97
CA ARG A 136 -20.86 5.93 5.63
C ARG A 136 -21.89 5.30 6.57
N VAL A 137 -21.44 4.45 7.49
CA VAL A 137 -22.28 3.73 8.45
C VAL A 137 -22.26 4.44 9.80
N ALA A 138 -23.44 4.58 10.41
CA ALA A 138 -23.56 5.00 11.79
C ALA A 138 -23.25 3.81 12.72
N GLY A 139 -22.21 3.94 13.55
CA GLY A 139 -21.79 2.93 14.53
C GLY A 139 -20.45 2.25 14.19
N GLU A 140 -20.08 1.24 14.97
CA GLU A 140 -18.74 0.61 14.92
C GLU A 140 -18.59 -0.50 13.87
N ARG A 141 -19.70 -0.97 13.27
CA ARG A 141 -19.68 -2.12 12.33
C ARG A 141 -20.42 -1.80 11.04
N ALA A 142 -19.80 -2.11 9.90
CA ALA A 142 -20.42 -1.95 8.58
C ALA A 142 -21.37 -3.11 8.21
N GLY A 143 -21.15 -4.31 8.76
CA GLY A 143 -22.01 -5.47 8.54
C GLY A 143 -21.29 -6.81 8.73
N THR A 144 -22.00 -7.89 8.40
CA THR A 144 -21.48 -9.26 8.48
C THR A 144 -21.43 -9.89 7.09
N LEU A 145 -20.28 -10.49 6.77
CA LEU A 145 -20.04 -11.17 5.51
C LEU A 145 -20.66 -12.56 5.48
N ARG A 146 -21.16 -12.94 4.31
CA ARG A 146 -21.61 -14.31 4.02
C ARG A 146 -20.44 -15.25 3.81
N ARG A 147 -19.29 -14.75 3.33
CA ARG A 147 -18.05 -15.50 3.25
C ARG A 147 -17.01 -14.85 4.15
N ALA A 148 -16.47 -15.64 5.08
CA ALA A 148 -15.34 -15.17 5.89
C ALA A 148 -14.19 -14.68 4.99
N ARG A 149 -13.46 -13.65 5.43
CA ARG A 149 -12.22 -13.18 4.82
C ARG A 149 -11.07 -13.29 5.82
N SER A 150 -9.83 -13.22 5.35
CA SER A 150 -8.66 -13.24 6.24
C SER A 150 -8.29 -11.82 6.64
N CYS A 151 -8.00 -11.60 7.93
CA CYS A 151 -7.53 -10.30 8.43
C CYS A 151 -6.18 -9.93 7.81
N TYR A 152 -6.01 -8.66 7.43
CA TYR A 152 -4.77 -8.15 6.88
C TYR A 152 -3.60 -8.25 7.87
N VAL A 153 -3.85 -8.03 9.17
CA VAL A 153 -2.82 -8.10 10.22
C VAL A 153 -2.59 -9.56 10.66
N CYS A 154 -3.51 -10.13 11.43
CA CYS A 154 -3.30 -11.43 12.10
C CYS A 154 -3.60 -12.66 11.23
N LYS A 155 -4.10 -12.47 10.01
CA LYS A 155 -4.48 -13.53 9.05
C LYS A 155 -5.64 -14.45 9.48
N GLN A 156 -6.20 -14.26 10.68
CA GLN A 156 -7.38 -15.01 11.15
C GLN A 156 -8.61 -14.73 10.28
N ARG A 157 -9.50 -15.73 10.19
CA ARG A 157 -10.73 -15.66 9.40
C ARG A 157 -11.83 -14.96 10.21
N TYR A 158 -12.54 -14.01 9.61
CA TYR A 158 -13.60 -13.26 10.27
C TYR A 158 -14.74 -12.91 9.30
N VAL A 159 -15.91 -12.58 9.85
CA VAL A 159 -17.11 -12.18 9.10
C VAL A 159 -17.63 -10.81 9.50
N ASP A 160 -17.42 -10.35 10.73
CA ASP A 160 -17.89 -9.03 11.18
C ASP A 160 -16.90 -7.94 10.77
N VAL A 161 -17.39 -6.94 10.05
CA VAL A 161 -16.57 -5.90 9.43
C VAL A 161 -16.71 -4.58 10.20
N ASP A 162 -15.56 -4.01 10.59
CA ASP A 162 -15.45 -2.69 11.20
C ASP A 162 -16.00 -1.61 10.27
N ALA A 163 -16.59 -0.55 10.84
CA ALA A 163 -17.13 0.56 10.05
C ALA A 163 -16.04 1.30 9.26
N PHE A 164 -14.80 1.32 9.74
CA PHE A 164 -13.69 1.99 9.07
C PHE A 164 -12.86 1.02 8.22
N HIS A 165 -12.40 -0.09 8.77
CA HIS A 165 -11.44 -1.02 8.18
C HIS A 165 -12.10 -2.24 7.51
N HIS A 166 -12.16 -2.29 6.19
CA HIS A 166 -12.73 -3.43 5.45
C HIS A 166 -11.90 -4.72 5.50
N GLN A 167 -10.63 -4.65 5.88
CA GLN A 167 -9.71 -5.80 5.86
C GLN A 167 -9.16 -6.18 7.24
N LEU A 168 -9.67 -5.61 8.33
CA LEU A 168 -9.26 -5.97 9.70
C LEU A 168 -10.37 -6.71 10.44
N CYS A 169 -10.01 -7.77 11.18
CA CYS A 169 -10.93 -8.37 12.14
C CYS A 169 -11.15 -7.42 13.33
N PRO A 170 -12.24 -7.58 14.11
CA PRO A 170 -12.59 -6.62 15.16
C PRO A 170 -11.47 -6.29 16.17
N PRO A 171 -10.69 -7.27 16.69
CA PRO A 171 -9.58 -6.95 17.60
C PRO A 171 -8.45 -6.14 16.94
N CYS A 172 -8.13 -6.44 15.68
CA CYS A 172 -7.10 -5.70 14.94
C CYS A 172 -7.59 -4.29 14.58
N ALA A 173 -8.86 -4.13 14.22
CA ALA A 173 -9.46 -2.83 13.96
C ALA A 173 -9.43 -1.95 15.22
N ALA A 174 -9.87 -2.48 16.37
CA ALA A 174 -9.83 -1.77 17.65
C ALA A 174 -8.41 -1.27 18.01
N ARG A 175 -7.40 -2.14 17.87
CA ARG A 175 -6.00 -1.75 18.08
C ARG A 175 -5.53 -0.67 17.11
N ASN A 176 -5.93 -0.74 15.84
CA ASN A 176 -5.57 0.28 14.85
C ASN A 176 -6.24 1.61 15.18
N HIS A 177 -7.53 1.63 15.56
CA HIS A 177 -8.22 2.84 16.02
C HIS A 177 -7.50 3.49 17.21
N GLU A 178 -7.14 2.71 18.22
CA GLU A 178 -6.40 3.21 19.41
C GLU A 178 -5.08 3.87 19.01
N ARG A 179 -4.25 3.17 18.21
CA ARG A 179 -2.95 3.67 17.77
C ARG A 179 -3.07 4.83 16.80
N ARG A 180 -4.11 4.85 15.97
CA ARG A 180 -4.40 5.92 15.02
C ARG A 180 -4.55 7.26 15.74
N THR A 181 -5.15 7.29 16.92
CA THR A 181 -5.36 8.54 17.68
C THR A 181 -4.34 8.76 18.80
N ALA A 182 -3.36 7.87 18.98
CA ALA A 182 -2.36 8.00 20.03
C ALA A 182 -1.50 9.27 19.85
N ARG A 183 -1.23 9.96 20.97
CA ARG A 183 -0.50 11.24 21.07
C ARG A 183 0.46 11.20 22.25
N THR A 184 1.44 12.10 22.25
CA THR A 184 2.31 12.35 23.40
C THR A 184 2.69 13.83 23.46
N ASP A 185 3.03 14.36 24.63
CA ASP A 185 3.55 15.74 24.71
C ASP A 185 5.00 15.79 24.24
N LEU A 186 5.28 16.60 23.22
CA LEU A 186 6.58 16.86 22.65
C LEU A 186 6.95 18.35 22.76
N THR A 187 6.32 19.09 23.67
CA THR A 187 6.68 20.48 23.94
C THR A 187 8.17 20.60 24.28
N GLY A 188 8.86 21.50 23.58
CA GLY A 188 10.30 21.72 23.74
C GLY A 188 11.18 20.71 22.98
N ARG A 189 10.61 19.67 22.36
CA ARG A 189 11.35 18.71 21.53
C ARG A 189 11.68 19.30 20.16
N ARG A 190 12.80 18.89 19.58
CA ARG A 190 13.21 19.20 18.21
C ARG A 190 13.21 17.94 17.34
N ALA A 191 12.50 18.01 16.22
CA ALA A 191 12.36 16.91 15.27
C ALA A 191 12.90 17.26 13.88
N LEU A 192 13.60 16.32 13.25
CA LEU A 192 13.92 16.33 11.83
C LEU A 192 13.14 15.20 11.15
N LEU A 193 12.30 15.56 10.16
CA LEU A 193 11.52 14.62 9.37
C LEU A 193 11.84 14.77 7.89
N THR A 194 12.41 13.73 7.28
CA THR A 194 12.67 13.76 5.84
C THR A 194 11.39 13.49 5.04
N GLY A 195 11.15 14.24 3.97
CA GLY A 195 9.99 14.03 3.10
C GLY A 195 8.65 14.38 3.74
N GLY A 196 8.58 15.48 4.51
CA GLY A 196 7.38 15.86 5.27
C GLY A 196 6.30 16.62 4.48
N ARG A 197 6.49 16.87 3.17
CA ARG A 197 5.56 17.69 2.36
C ARG A 197 4.19 17.07 2.14
N ALA A 198 4.14 15.75 1.92
CA ALA A 198 2.95 15.07 1.40
C ALA A 198 2.85 13.63 1.90
N LYS A 199 1.71 12.97 1.61
CA LYS A 199 1.42 11.58 1.99
C LYS A 199 1.67 11.34 3.49
N ILE A 200 2.23 10.18 3.87
CA ILE A 200 2.52 9.82 5.28
C ILE A 200 3.34 10.91 5.98
N GLY A 201 4.35 11.46 5.29
CA GLY A 201 5.25 12.47 5.85
C GLY A 201 4.51 13.71 6.34
N MET A 202 3.49 14.18 5.61
CA MET A 202 2.68 15.31 6.05
C MET A 202 1.92 14.98 7.33
N TYR A 203 1.33 13.79 7.44
CA TYR A 203 0.61 13.37 8.63
C TYR A 203 1.51 13.14 9.85
N ILE A 204 2.76 12.70 9.64
CA ILE A 204 3.76 12.64 10.72
C ILE A 204 4.14 14.07 11.16
N ALA A 205 4.37 14.98 10.21
CA ALA A 205 4.70 16.38 10.52
C ALA A 205 3.58 17.04 11.34
N LEU A 206 2.32 16.88 10.93
CA LEU A 206 1.17 17.40 11.66
C LEU A 206 1.08 16.83 13.08
N ARG A 207 1.36 15.53 13.29
CA ARG A 207 1.41 14.95 14.63
C ARG A 207 2.48 15.59 15.50
N LEU A 208 3.72 15.67 15.01
CA LEU A 208 4.84 16.31 15.73
C LEU A 208 4.51 17.75 16.12
N LEU A 209 3.99 18.54 15.18
CA LEU A 209 3.65 19.96 15.38
C LEU A 209 2.51 20.15 16.38
N ARG A 210 1.45 19.35 16.26
CA ARG A 210 0.27 19.37 17.15
C ARG A 210 0.58 18.79 18.54
N ASP A 211 1.64 18.00 18.67
CA ASP A 211 2.16 17.51 19.95
C ASP A 211 3.18 18.47 20.58
N GLY A 212 3.50 19.60 19.93
CA GLY A 212 4.31 20.66 20.54
C GLY A 212 5.77 20.74 20.06
N ALA A 213 6.21 19.83 19.18
CA ALA A 213 7.59 19.79 18.72
C ALA A 213 7.94 20.95 17.77
N HIS A 214 9.17 21.46 17.87
CA HIS A 214 9.80 22.24 16.80
C HIS A 214 10.24 21.30 15.69
N THR A 215 9.63 21.43 14.52
CA THR A 215 9.74 20.42 13.47
C THR A 215 10.39 21.00 12.23
N THR A 216 11.52 20.42 11.83
CA THR A 216 12.13 20.65 10.52
C THR A 216 11.69 19.55 9.56
N ILE A 217 11.04 19.91 8.46
CA ILE A 217 10.72 18.97 7.38
C ILE A 217 11.60 19.22 6.16
N THR A 218 11.92 18.16 5.42
CA THR A 218 12.62 18.28 4.14
C THR A 218 11.73 17.92 2.96
N THR A 219 11.97 18.55 1.81
CA THR A 219 11.30 18.22 0.54
C THR A 219 12.02 18.81 -0.66
N ARG A 220 11.79 18.25 -1.85
CA ARG A 220 12.22 18.85 -3.13
C ARG A 220 11.34 20.04 -3.56
N PHE A 221 10.12 20.14 -3.03
CA PHE A 221 9.14 21.18 -3.40
C PHE A 221 8.72 21.99 -2.17
N PRO A 222 9.61 22.85 -1.64
CA PRO A 222 9.40 23.51 -0.36
C PRO A 222 8.28 24.56 -0.40
N ASP A 223 8.10 25.24 -1.54
CA ASP A 223 7.03 26.24 -1.70
C ASP A 223 5.62 25.61 -1.69
N ASP A 224 5.48 24.39 -2.22
CA ASP A 224 4.24 23.61 -2.12
C ASP A 224 3.99 23.15 -0.68
N ALA A 225 5.04 22.79 0.08
CA ALA A 225 4.91 22.49 1.51
C ALA A 225 4.40 23.72 2.28
N VAL A 226 4.97 24.90 2.05
CA VAL A 226 4.49 26.16 2.67
C VAL A 226 3.00 26.34 2.42
N ARG A 227 2.53 26.20 1.17
CA ARG A 227 1.12 26.35 0.81
C ARG A 227 0.22 25.35 1.54
N ARG A 228 0.63 24.08 1.64
CA ARG A 228 -0.14 23.03 2.32
C ARG A 228 -0.27 23.30 3.81
N PHE A 229 0.84 23.55 4.50
CA PHE A 229 0.84 23.73 5.94
C PHE A 229 0.17 25.05 6.36
N ALA A 230 0.36 26.14 5.62
CA ALA A 230 -0.30 27.41 5.90
C ALA A 230 -1.82 27.40 5.62
N ALA A 231 -2.30 26.47 4.79
CA ALA A 231 -3.72 26.32 4.49
C ALA A 231 -4.48 25.43 5.51
N MET A 232 -3.80 24.85 6.49
CA MET A 232 -4.47 24.07 7.55
C MET A 232 -5.22 25.01 8.50
N ASP A 233 -6.43 24.63 8.88
CA ASP A 233 -7.31 25.43 9.76
C ASP A 233 -6.64 25.76 11.10
N ASP A 234 -5.86 24.83 11.65
CA ASP A 234 -5.15 24.95 12.92
C ASP A 234 -3.70 25.46 12.78
N SER A 235 -3.28 25.89 11.58
CA SER A 235 -1.90 26.29 11.31
C SER A 235 -1.41 27.41 12.22
N GLY A 236 -2.27 28.37 12.59
CA GLY A 236 -1.93 29.47 13.50
C GLY A 236 -1.35 29.01 14.85
N GLU A 237 -1.68 27.80 15.31
CA GLU A 237 -1.23 27.26 16.59
C GLU A 237 0.22 26.74 16.57
N TRP A 238 0.74 26.33 15.42
CA TRP A 238 2.02 25.61 15.34
C TRP A 238 2.92 26.03 14.17
N LEU A 239 2.46 26.85 13.23
CA LEU A 239 3.23 27.21 12.03
C LEU A 239 4.57 27.89 12.36
N HIS A 240 4.62 28.65 13.46
CA HIS A 240 5.84 29.29 13.97
C HIS A 240 6.92 28.28 14.43
N ARG A 241 6.54 27.03 14.70
CA ARG A 241 7.46 25.92 15.06
C ARG A 241 7.87 25.08 13.86
N LEU A 242 7.31 25.33 12.68
CA LEU A 242 7.63 24.62 11.45
C LEU A 242 8.78 25.32 10.71
N ARG A 243 9.79 24.52 10.35
CA ARG A 243 10.85 24.88 9.42
C ARG A 243 10.82 23.95 8.21
N ILE A 244 10.95 24.51 7.02
CA ILE A 244 10.92 23.77 5.76
C ILE A 244 12.27 23.94 5.08
N VAL A 245 12.94 22.82 4.77
CA VAL A 245 14.21 22.80 4.06
C VAL A 245 14.03 22.16 2.68
N GLY A 246 14.20 22.97 1.64
CA GLY A 246 14.31 22.54 0.25
C GLY A 246 15.64 21.85 -0.02
N LEU A 247 15.63 20.57 -0.40
CA LEU A 247 16.85 19.83 -0.78
C LEU A 247 16.51 18.56 -1.57
N ASP A 248 17.53 17.98 -2.20
CA ASP A 248 17.47 16.67 -2.85
C ASP A 248 18.30 15.63 -2.08
N LEU A 249 17.64 14.60 -1.55
CA LEU A 249 18.32 13.52 -0.81
C LEU A 249 19.17 12.62 -1.70
N ARG A 250 19.05 12.75 -3.03
CA ARG A 250 19.94 12.10 -4.00
C ARG A 250 21.32 12.76 -4.06
N ASP A 251 21.48 13.96 -3.48
CA ASP A 251 22.74 14.68 -3.40
C ASP A 251 23.33 14.55 -1.98
N PRO A 252 24.35 13.69 -1.76
CA PRO A 252 24.97 13.53 -0.45
C PRO A 252 25.54 14.83 0.13
N GLY A 253 25.97 15.77 -0.70
CA GLY A 253 26.49 17.07 -0.25
C GLY A 253 25.40 17.90 0.44
N GLN A 254 24.18 17.89 -0.11
CA GLN A 254 23.03 18.55 0.52
C GLN A 254 22.58 17.83 1.81
N VAL A 255 22.66 16.50 1.86
CA VAL A 255 22.34 15.73 3.08
C VAL A 255 23.32 16.05 4.21
N ILE A 256 24.61 16.18 3.88
CA ILE A 256 25.65 16.60 4.85
C ILE A 256 25.36 18.02 5.33
N ALA A 257 25.12 18.96 4.41
CA ALA A 257 24.81 20.35 4.76
C ALA A 257 23.56 20.46 5.66
N LEU A 258 22.53 19.65 5.41
CA LEU A 258 21.36 19.57 6.28
C LEU A 258 21.73 19.09 7.69
N ALA A 259 22.52 18.02 7.79
CA ALA A 259 22.92 17.49 9.09
C ALA A 259 23.72 18.53 9.90
N ASP A 260 24.66 19.21 9.25
CA ASP A 260 25.50 20.23 9.86
C ASP A 260 24.66 21.43 10.33
N ASP A 261 23.71 21.91 9.50
CA ASP A 261 22.78 23.00 9.86
C ASP A 261 21.85 22.62 11.03
N VAL A 262 21.33 21.39 11.05
CA VAL A 262 20.47 20.91 12.15
C VAL A 262 21.27 20.82 13.47
N ALA A 263 22.49 20.29 13.41
CA ALA A 263 23.39 20.16 14.56
C ALA A 263 23.85 21.52 15.09
N ALA A 264 24.16 22.48 14.22
CA ALA A 264 24.58 23.83 14.60
C ALA A 264 23.51 24.58 15.42
N ARG A 265 22.24 24.19 15.30
CA ARG A 265 21.12 24.76 16.03
C ARG A 265 20.90 24.14 17.42
N GLY A 266 21.76 23.20 17.84
CA GLY A 266 21.75 22.57 19.16
C GLY A 266 21.25 21.13 19.16
N PRO A 267 20.88 20.57 20.34
CA PRO A 267 20.46 19.18 20.47
C PRO A 267 19.22 18.80 19.65
N LEU A 268 19.20 17.57 19.13
CA LEU A 268 18.07 17.00 18.40
C LEU A 268 17.40 15.92 19.25
N ASP A 269 16.08 15.79 19.21
CA ASP A 269 15.36 14.76 19.97
C ASP A 269 14.83 13.64 19.10
N ILE A 270 14.40 13.96 17.89
CA ILE A 270 13.70 13.04 16.99
C ILE A 270 14.27 13.16 15.58
N LEU A 271 14.69 12.04 15.00
CA LEU A 271 15.03 11.90 13.59
C LEU A 271 14.11 10.85 12.96
N ILE A 272 13.34 11.25 11.97
CA ILE A 272 12.49 10.35 11.19
C ILE A 272 12.97 10.35 9.74
N ASN A 273 13.60 9.24 9.36
CA ASN A 273 14.00 8.96 7.99
C ASN A 273 12.80 8.39 7.22
N ASN A 274 11.89 9.29 6.80
CA ASN A 274 10.65 8.94 6.11
C ASN A 274 10.74 9.01 4.59
N ALA A 275 11.50 9.96 4.05
CA ALA A 275 11.62 10.11 2.60
C ALA A 275 12.12 8.81 1.95
N ALA A 276 11.37 8.34 0.96
CA ALA A 276 11.73 7.15 0.20
C ALA A 276 11.27 7.30 -1.26
N GLN A 277 12.09 6.78 -2.16
CA GLN A 277 11.76 6.54 -3.56
C GLN A 277 11.68 5.02 -3.77
N THR A 278 10.53 4.53 -4.21
CA THR A 278 10.32 3.11 -4.55
C THR A 278 10.31 2.87 -6.05
N VAL A 279 9.86 3.88 -6.80
CA VAL A 279 9.82 3.94 -8.25
C VAL A 279 10.16 5.36 -8.69
N ARG A 280 10.85 5.50 -9.82
CA ARG A 280 11.02 6.76 -10.52
C ARG A 280 9.71 7.10 -11.23
N ARG A 281 9.27 8.35 -11.08
CA ARG A 281 8.11 8.89 -11.80
C ARG A 281 8.57 9.64 -13.02
N SER A 282 7.73 9.67 -14.05
CA SER A 282 7.95 10.48 -15.24
C SER A 282 8.11 11.98 -14.88
N PRO A 283 8.93 12.74 -15.63
CA PRO A 283 9.04 14.19 -15.48
C PRO A 283 7.68 14.90 -15.56
N GLU A 284 6.79 14.42 -16.42
CA GLU A 284 5.44 14.92 -16.61
C GLU A 284 4.61 14.87 -15.32
N ALA A 285 4.79 13.83 -14.50
CA ALA A 285 4.12 13.72 -13.20
C ALA A 285 4.46 14.89 -12.26
N TYR A 286 5.65 15.47 -12.39
CA TYR A 286 6.12 16.60 -11.57
C TYR A 286 5.88 17.98 -12.20
N ALA A 287 5.48 18.06 -13.47
CA ALA A 287 5.46 19.30 -14.25
C ALA A 287 4.66 20.43 -13.56
N HIS A 288 3.50 20.12 -12.96
CA HIS A 288 2.70 21.10 -12.24
C HIS A 288 3.40 21.64 -10.97
N LEU A 289 4.10 20.80 -10.22
CA LEU A 289 4.87 21.24 -9.03
C LEU A 289 6.06 22.11 -9.43
N VAL A 290 6.75 21.74 -10.51
CA VAL A 290 7.88 22.52 -11.06
C VAL A 290 7.42 23.89 -11.52
N ALA A 291 6.31 23.97 -12.26
CA ALA A 291 5.71 25.23 -12.68
C ALA A 291 5.26 26.07 -11.48
N ALA A 292 4.64 25.45 -10.48
CA ALA A 292 4.14 26.13 -9.28
C ALA A 292 5.26 26.70 -8.39
N ALA A 293 6.47 26.14 -8.44
CA ALA A 293 7.62 26.60 -7.65
C ALA A 293 8.16 27.99 -8.06
N GLN A 294 7.73 28.51 -9.21
CA GLN A 294 8.11 29.84 -9.69
C GLN A 294 7.14 30.93 -9.22
N ALA A 295 5.98 30.55 -8.67
CA ALA A 295 4.93 31.49 -8.28
C ALA A 295 5.13 32.03 -6.86
N PRO A 296 4.68 33.27 -6.56
CA PRO A 296 4.79 33.85 -5.24
C PRO A 296 4.04 33.03 -4.17
N LEU A 297 4.61 32.98 -2.97
CA LEU A 297 3.99 32.38 -1.79
C LEU A 297 2.74 33.17 -1.37
N PRO A 298 1.78 32.54 -0.67
CA PRO A 298 0.64 33.28 -0.11
C PRO A 298 1.11 34.35 0.88
N GLY A 299 0.34 35.42 1.03
CA GLY A 299 0.57 36.40 2.09
C GLY A 299 0.19 35.87 3.47
N GLY A 300 0.64 36.52 4.54
CA GLY A 300 0.38 36.14 5.93
C GLY A 300 1.59 35.51 6.63
N PRO A 301 1.41 34.95 7.85
CA PRO A 301 2.46 34.24 8.57
C PRO A 301 2.93 33.01 7.78
N LEU A 302 4.24 32.86 7.62
CA LEU A 302 4.86 31.74 6.91
C LEU A 302 5.86 31.03 7.82
N PRO A 303 6.08 29.71 7.64
CA PRO A 303 7.12 28.98 8.35
C PRO A 303 8.52 29.44 7.90
N GLU A 304 9.54 29.14 8.69
CA GLU A 304 10.94 29.36 8.29
C GLU A 304 11.24 28.51 7.04
N LEU A 305 11.74 29.14 5.98
CA LEU A 305 12.02 28.49 4.69
C LEU A 305 13.50 28.62 4.34
N VAL A 306 14.17 27.49 4.14
CA VAL A 306 15.57 27.43 3.71
C VAL A 306 15.66 26.52 2.49
N THR A 307 16.57 26.80 1.56
CA THR A 307 16.89 25.89 0.43
C THR A 307 18.38 25.64 0.41
N LEU A 308 18.78 24.37 0.40
CA LEU A 308 20.16 23.93 0.30
C LEU A 308 20.47 23.59 -1.16
N GLY A 309 21.60 24.08 -1.65
CA GLY A 309 22.00 23.91 -3.06
C GLY A 309 21.19 24.80 -4.03
N ARG A 310 21.40 24.61 -5.33
CA ARG A 310 20.52 25.23 -6.34
C ARG A 310 19.14 24.61 -6.22
N ARG A 311 18.07 25.40 -6.37
CA ARG A 311 16.73 24.89 -6.72
C ARG A 311 16.93 24.03 -7.97
N GLY A 312 17.01 22.71 -7.79
CA GLY A 312 17.28 21.82 -8.91
C GLY A 312 16.16 22.00 -9.92
N PRO A 313 16.46 22.17 -11.22
CA PRO A 313 15.48 21.80 -12.20
C PRO A 313 15.29 20.29 -12.00
N ALA A 314 14.06 19.86 -11.70
CA ALA A 314 13.68 18.53 -12.15
C ALA A 314 14.01 18.48 -13.65
N ASP A 315 14.53 17.35 -14.15
CA ASP A 315 14.85 17.13 -15.55
C ASP A 315 13.92 17.93 -16.49
N GLY A 316 14.48 18.94 -17.17
CA GLY A 316 13.77 19.74 -18.16
C GLY A 316 12.83 20.83 -17.60
N THR A 317 12.96 22.04 -18.14
CA THR A 317 11.88 23.04 -18.15
C THR A 317 10.74 22.56 -19.04
N GLN A 318 10.02 21.52 -18.64
CA GLN A 318 8.83 21.06 -19.35
C GLN A 318 7.62 21.76 -18.75
N GLN A 319 7.00 22.62 -19.56
CA GLN A 319 5.67 23.11 -19.28
C GLN A 319 4.71 21.90 -19.27
N PRO A 320 3.70 21.86 -18.38
CA PRO A 320 2.70 20.81 -18.41
C PRO A 320 2.08 20.75 -19.81
N GLY A 321 2.22 19.62 -20.50
CA GLY A 321 1.79 19.44 -21.90
C GLY A 321 0.28 19.37 -22.12
N GLY A 322 -0.51 19.95 -21.20
CA GLY A 322 -1.96 19.87 -21.17
C GLY A 322 -2.66 21.22 -21.26
N HIS A 323 -3.94 21.20 -21.63
CA HIS A 323 -4.82 22.37 -21.71
C HIS A 323 -5.23 22.92 -20.34
N TRP A 324 -4.91 22.21 -19.25
CA TRP A 324 -5.26 22.57 -17.89
C TRP A 324 -4.02 22.97 -17.08
N ALA A 325 -4.04 24.18 -16.52
CA ALA A 325 -2.97 24.73 -15.72
C ALA A 325 -3.55 25.23 -14.38
N PRO A 326 -3.59 24.40 -13.32
CA PRO A 326 -4.08 24.83 -12.02
C PRO A 326 -3.15 25.89 -11.41
N THR A 327 -3.71 26.82 -10.63
CA THR A 327 -2.90 27.72 -9.81
C THR A 327 -2.12 26.91 -8.76
N PRO A 328 -0.99 27.42 -8.24
CA PRO A 328 -0.24 26.76 -7.17
C PRO A 328 -1.10 26.43 -5.94
N GLN A 329 -2.03 27.32 -5.57
CA GLN A 329 -2.98 27.11 -4.48
C GLN A 329 -3.98 26.01 -4.81
N ALA A 330 -4.53 26.00 -6.04
CA ALA A 330 -5.44 24.96 -6.47
C ALA A 330 -4.74 23.59 -6.52
N LEU A 331 -3.48 23.53 -6.96
CA LEU A 331 -2.66 22.32 -6.96
C LEU A 331 -2.49 21.76 -5.54
N ALA A 332 -2.10 22.61 -4.59
CA ALA A 332 -1.96 22.22 -3.19
C ALA A 332 -3.29 21.75 -2.59
N ALA A 333 -4.41 22.43 -2.90
CA ALA A 333 -5.74 22.06 -2.44
C ALA A 333 -6.24 20.73 -3.06
N LEU A 334 -6.01 20.52 -4.36
CA LEU A 334 -6.38 19.28 -5.06
C LEU A 334 -5.63 18.07 -4.50
N ALA A 335 -4.34 18.22 -4.23
CA ALA A 335 -3.53 17.16 -3.63
C ALA A 335 -3.96 16.78 -2.20
N LEU A 336 -4.85 17.56 -1.59
CA LEU A 336 -5.48 17.28 -0.32
C LEU A 336 -6.91 16.78 -0.56
N THR A 337 -7.52 16.98 -1.72
CA THR A 337 -8.94 16.66 -1.96
C THR A 337 -9.15 15.18 -2.31
N SER A 338 -10.01 14.48 -1.56
CA SER A 338 -10.39 13.11 -1.87
C SER A 338 -11.02 13.00 -3.27
N GLY A 339 -10.59 11.99 -4.05
CA GLY A 339 -11.07 11.77 -5.41
C GLY A 339 -10.46 12.74 -6.44
N SER A 340 -9.40 13.47 -6.07
CA SER A 340 -8.61 14.28 -6.99
C SER A 340 -7.89 13.43 -8.05
N ALA A 341 -7.54 12.18 -7.73
CA ALA A 341 -7.06 11.20 -8.71
C ALA A 341 -8.13 10.21 -9.23
N SER A 342 -9.41 10.58 -9.24
CA SER A 342 -10.47 9.69 -9.76
C SER A 342 -10.29 9.36 -11.26
N PRO A 343 -10.74 8.19 -11.75
CA PRO A 343 -10.65 7.79 -13.15
C PRO A 343 -11.24 8.81 -14.12
N ALA A 344 -12.33 9.48 -13.73
CA ALA A 344 -12.94 10.54 -14.52
C ALA A 344 -12.00 11.75 -14.69
N ARG A 345 -11.31 12.18 -13.62
CA ARG A 345 -10.32 13.26 -13.66
C ARG A 345 -9.04 12.85 -14.39
N VAL A 346 -8.61 11.59 -14.26
CA VAL A 346 -7.50 11.02 -15.03
C VAL A 346 -7.81 11.11 -16.52
N ALA A 347 -8.99 10.64 -16.94
CA ALA A 347 -9.42 10.71 -18.33
C ALA A 347 -9.55 12.15 -18.85
N ALA A 348 -9.90 13.11 -17.98
CA ALA A 348 -9.96 14.52 -18.31
C ALA A 348 -8.60 15.25 -18.26
N GLY A 349 -7.52 14.60 -17.81
CA GLY A 349 -6.21 15.25 -17.66
C GLY A 349 -6.16 16.30 -16.55
N THR A 350 -7.05 16.20 -15.55
CA THR A 350 -7.18 17.16 -14.43
C THR A 350 -6.91 16.53 -13.06
N ALA A 351 -6.43 15.29 -13.05
CA ALA A 351 -6.16 14.55 -11.84
C ALA A 351 -4.84 14.96 -11.18
N ILE A 352 -4.84 15.06 -9.85
CA ILE A 352 -3.67 15.31 -9.02
C ILE A 352 -3.73 14.38 -7.81
N ASP A 353 -2.67 13.61 -7.57
CA ASP A 353 -2.59 12.64 -6.47
C ASP A 353 -2.33 13.31 -5.10
N ALA A 354 -2.38 12.52 -4.03
CA ALA A 354 -2.05 12.99 -2.66
C ALA A 354 -0.62 13.59 -2.52
N GLY A 355 0.27 13.29 -3.47
CA GLY A 355 1.62 13.84 -3.59
C GLY A 355 1.68 15.18 -4.33
N GLY A 356 0.58 15.68 -4.88
CA GLY A 356 0.58 16.81 -5.80
C GLY A 356 1.10 16.48 -7.20
N LEU A 357 1.16 15.19 -7.55
CA LEU A 357 1.67 14.72 -8.83
C LEU A 357 0.51 14.48 -9.79
N ALA A 358 0.73 14.78 -11.08
CA ALA A 358 -0.15 14.22 -12.10
C ALA A 358 0.02 12.69 -12.12
N PRO A 359 -1.06 11.92 -12.30
CA PRO A 359 -0.97 10.46 -12.41
C PRO A 359 -0.02 10.03 -13.52
N ASP A 360 0.94 9.20 -13.15
CA ASP A 360 1.86 8.59 -14.10
C ASP A 360 1.11 7.49 -14.86
N LEU A 361 0.85 7.70 -16.14
CA LEU A 361 0.02 6.82 -16.97
C LEU A 361 0.80 5.69 -17.65
N ASP A 362 2.11 5.60 -17.38
CA ASP A 362 2.98 4.62 -18.02
C ASP A 362 2.48 3.17 -17.80
N PRO A 363 2.37 2.36 -18.88
CA PRO A 363 2.05 0.93 -18.76
C PRO A 363 3.12 0.11 -18.02
N HIS A 364 4.31 0.66 -17.83
CA HIS A 364 5.45 0.01 -17.19
C HIS A 364 6.10 0.91 -16.14
N ASN A 365 6.58 0.31 -15.05
CA ASN A 365 7.46 0.98 -14.11
C ASN A 365 8.34 -0.05 -13.38
N SER A 366 9.32 0.45 -12.63
CA SER A 366 10.31 -0.38 -11.95
C SER A 366 9.74 -1.22 -10.80
N TRP A 367 8.48 -1.00 -10.39
CA TRP A 367 7.80 -1.84 -9.40
C TRP A 367 7.68 -3.30 -9.85
N SER A 368 7.43 -3.51 -11.14
CA SER A 368 7.30 -4.84 -11.74
C SER A 368 8.58 -5.38 -12.38
N GLN A 369 9.59 -4.53 -12.57
CA GLN A 369 10.82 -4.89 -13.28
C GLN A 369 11.72 -5.85 -12.48
N VAL A 370 12.40 -6.74 -13.20
CA VAL A 370 13.41 -7.67 -12.64
C VAL A 370 14.85 -7.16 -12.85
N LEU A 371 15.86 -7.91 -12.36
CA LEU A 371 17.26 -7.47 -12.28
C LEU A 371 17.87 -6.90 -13.58
N GLY A 372 17.47 -7.40 -14.76
CA GLY A 372 17.98 -6.91 -16.04
C GLY A 372 17.21 -5.75 -16.66
N GLU A 373 16.14 -5.29 -16.00
CA GLU A 373 15.19 -4.30 -16.54
C GLU A 373 15.22 -2.97 -15.78
N VAL A 374 15.74 -2.97 -14.54
CA VAL A 374 15.84 -1.76 -13.72
C VAL A 374 16.94 -0.86 -14.26
N ASP A 375 16.59 0.40 -14.54
CA ASP A 375 17.54 1.40 -14.99
C ASP A 375 18.62 1.67 -13.92
N PRO A 376 19.93 1.69 -14.29
CA PRO A 376 21.00 1.92 -13.33
C PRO A 376 20.95 3.28 -12.63
N VAL A 377 20.44 4.33 -13.28
CA VAL A 377 20.28 5.65 -12.65
C VAL A 377 19.19 5.56 -11.60
N GLU A 378 18.04 4.98 -11.92
CA GLU A 378 16.97 4.77 -10.94
C GLU A 378 17.43 3.93 -9.74
N LEU A 379 18.20 2.86 -9.97
CA LEU A 379 18.82 2.09 -8.89
C LEU A 379 19.63 3.00 -7.96
N LEU A 380 20.50 3.85 -8.51
CA LEU A 380 21.32 4.76 -7.72
C LEU A 380 20.46 5.78 -6.96
N GLU A 381 19.45 6.37 -7.59
CA GLU A 381 18.53 7.31 -6.94
C GLU A 381 17.83 6.67 -5.73
N VAL A 382 17.33 5.44 -5.89
CA VAL A 382 16.66 4.71 -4.82
C VAL A 382 17.63 4.37 -3.69
N GLN A 383 18.86 3.97 -3.98
CA GLN A 383 19.87 3.71 -2.94
C GLN A 383 20.24 4.99 -2.19
N LEU A 384 20.48 6.08 -2.92
CA LEU A 384 20.87 7.36 -2.34
C LEU A 384 19.79 7.91 -1.40
N CYS A 385 18.53 7.90 -1.85
CA CYS A 385 17.42 8.42 -1.05
C CYS A 385 17.07 7.50 0.13
N ASN A 386 17.05 6.18 -0.06
CA ASN A 386 16.42 5.28 0.92
C ASN A 386 17.37 4.73 1.99
N GLN A 387 18.68 4.67 1.73
CA GLN A 387 19.62 4.11 2.71
C GLN A 387 20.90 4.93 2.88
N THR A 388 21.44 5.54 1.82
CA THR A 388 22.62 6.41 1.95
C THR A 388 22.31 7.69 2.72
N ALA A 389 21.21 8.39 2.40
CA ALA A 389 20.83 9.60 3.13
C ALA A 389 20.51 9.32 4.61
N PRO A 390 19.69 8.30 4.97
CA PRO A 390 19.51 7.89 6.36
C PRO A 390 20.82 7.56 7.07
N PHE A 391 21.75 6.84 6.43
CA PHE A 391 23.07 6.54 7.01
C PHE A 391 23.85 7.82 7.35
N ILE A 392 23.94 8.76 6.41
CA ILE A 392 24.62 10.04 6.62
C ILE A 392 23.97 10.81 7.77
N LEU A 393 22.65 10.93 7.77
CA LEU A 393 21.91 11.67 8.81
C LEU A 393 22.11 11.07 10.19
N VAL A 394 21.95 9.75 10.34
CA VAL A 394 22.14 9.07 11.62
C VAL A 394 23.58 9.22 12.10
N SER A 395 24.56 9.02 11.22
CA SER A 395 25.98 9.14 11.58
C SER A 395 26.36 10.55 12.02
N ARG A 396 25.95 11.58 11.26
CA ARG A 396 26.30 12.98 11.51
C ARG A 396 25.53 13.60 12.66
N LEU A 397 24.26 13.22 12.86
CA LEU A 397 23.40 13.78 13.90
C LEU A 397 23.48 13.03 15.24
N ARG A 398 24.17 11.89 15.32
CA ARG A 398 24.36 11.15 16.57
C ARG A 398 24.86 12.03 17.73
N PRO A 399 25.88 12.91 17.58
CA PRO A 399 26.30 13.80 18.67
C PRO A 399 25.20 14.77 19.11
N ALA A 400 24.40 15.29 18.16
CA ALA A 400 23.30 16.20 18.48
C ALA A 400 22.14 15.47 19.20
N LEU A 401 21.87 14.21 18.84
CA LEU A 401 20.91 13.35 19.53
C LEU A 401 21.37 13.00 20.96
N ALA A 402 22.65 12.65 21.12
CA ALA A 402 23.25 12.31 22.41
C ALA A 402 23.33 13.52 23.36
N ALA A 403 23.42 14.73 22.82
CA ALA A 403 23.47 15.97 23.61
C ALA A 403 22.11 16.41 24.15
N SER A 404 21.00 15.73 23.79
CA SER A 404 19.68 16.11 24.29
C SER A 404 19.55 15.80 25.79
N PRO A 405 18.95 16.71 26.60
CA PRO A 405 18.63 16.42 28.00
C PRO A 405 17.43 15.47 28.17
N ALA A 406 16.85 14.99 27.08
CA ALA A 406 15.79 13.99 27.06
C ALA A 406 16.13 12.74 27.87
N ARG A 407 15.09 12.05 28.39
CA ARG A 407 15.23 10.65 28.83
C ARG A 407 15.75 9.76 27.69
N ARG A 408 15.18 9.92 26.50
CA ARG A 408 15.52 9.19 25.27
C ARG A 408 15.37 10.10 24.06
N THR A 409 16.15 9.84 23.04
CA THR A 409 15.96 10.41 21.69
C THR A 409 15.66 9.29 20.70
N TYR A 410 15.12 9.65 19.54
CA TYR A 410 14.50 8.68 18.64
C TYR A 410 15.08 8.76 17.23
N VAL A 411 15.43 7.60 16.67
CA VAL A 411 15.68 7.44 15.23
C VAL A 411 14.66 6.45 14.69
N VAL A 412 13.76 6.92 13.84
CA VAL A 412 12.75 6.08 13.19
C VAL A 412 13.06 5.98 11.70
N ASN A 413 13.44 4.79 11.26
CA ASN A 413 13.68 4.47 9.86
C ASN A 413 12.39 3.91 9.25
N VAL A 414 11.77 4.66 8.32
CA VAL A 414 10.55 4.21 7.64
C VAL A 414 10.93 3.17 6.59
N SER A 415 10.64 1.91 6.91
CA SER A 415 10.93 0.75 6.09
C SER A 415 9.63 0.12 5.57
N ALA A 416 9.72 -1.10 5.05
CA ALA A 416 8.58 -1.85 4.56
C ALA A 416 8.90 -3.35 4.51
N MET A 417 7.88 -4.17 4.21
CA MET A 417 8.03 -5.61 3.95
C MET A 417 9.05 -5.95 2.84
N GLU A 418 9.32 -5.02 1.93
CA GLU A 418 10.36 -5.08 0.90
C GLU A 418 11.77 -5.21 1.51
N GLY A 419 11.98 -4.72 2.73
CA GLY A 419 13.24 -4.89 3.46
C GLY A 419 13.36 -6.22 4.21
N GLN A 420 12.28 -7.02 4.28
CA GLN A 420 12.28 -8.27 5.03
C GLN A 420 13.01 -9.40 4.26
N PHE A 421 13.96 -10.07 4.92
CA PHE A 421 14.64 -11.24 4.37
C PHE A 421 13.84 -12.53 4.57
N GLY A 422 13.32 -12.77 5.77
CA GLY A 422 12.69 -14.04 6.18
C GLY A 422 11.28 -14.31 5.63
N ARG A 423 10.86 -13.66 4.54
CA ARG A 423 9.48 -13.73 4.04
C ARG A 423 9.24 -15.01 3.23
N GLY A 424 8.16 -15.73 3.54
CA GLY A 424 7.83 -17.01 2.88
C GLY A 424 7.62 -16.94 1.36
N TYR A 425 7.24 -15.78 0.82
CA TYR A 425 7.28 -15.50 -0.61
C TYR A 425 7.73 -14.05 -0.86
N LYS A 426 8.69 -13.89 -1.77
CA LYS A 426 9.17 -12.61 -2.29
C LYS A 426 9.34 -12.75 -3.80
N GLY A 427 8.61 -11.93 -4.56
CA GLY A 427 8.70 -11.93 -6.03
C GLY A 427 10.01 -11.32 -6.53
N PRO A 428 10.35 -11.49 -7.82
CA PRO A 428 11.57 -10.94 -8.40
C PRO A 428 11.50 -9.45 -8.76
N GLY A 429 10.32 -8.83 -8.66
CA GLY A 429 10.10 -7.42 -8.99
C GLY A 429 10.81 -6.45 -8.03
N HIS A 430 11.07 -5.22 -8.50
CA HIS A 430 11.64 -4.10 -7.73
C HIS A 430 12.87 -4.48 -6.87
N PRO A 431 13.87 -5.20 -7.42
CA PRO A 431 15.02 -5.66 -6.63
C PRO A 431 15.79 -4.50 -5.99
N HIS A 432 15.90 -3.37 -6.67
CA HIS A 432 16.58 -2.16 -6.19
C HIS A 432 15.93 -1.58 -4.92
N THR A 433 14.59 -1.54 -4.84
CA THR A 433 13.85 -1.12 -3.64
C THR A 433 13.98 -2.15 -2.52
N ASN A 434 13.88 -3.45 -2.84
CA ASN A 434 14.11 -4.53 -1.87
C ASN A 434 15.49 -4.41 -1.22
N MET A 435 16.55 -4.21 -2.03
CA MET A 435 17.91 -4.02 -1.55
C MET A 435 18.03 -2.80 -0.64
N ALA A 436 17.47 -1.65 -1.04
CA ALA A 436 17.57 -0.43 -0.26
C ALA A 436 16.86 -0.53 1.11
N LYS A 437 15.64 -1.09 1.15
CA LYS A 437 14.91 -1.29 2.41
C LYS A 437 15.58 -2.34 3.30
N ALA A 438 16.18 -3.37 2.72
CA ALA A 438 16.96 -4.35 3.46
C ALA A 438 18.23 -3.75 4.08
N ALA A 439 18.93 -2.88 3.34
CA ALA A 439 20.09 -2.14 3.86
C ALA A 439 19.70 -1.21 5.02
N LEU A 440 18.58 -0.50 4.90
CA LEU A 440 18.05 0.36 5.98
C LEU A 440 17.67 -0.44 7.24
N ASN A 441 17.04 -1.61 7.06
CA ASN A 441 16.76 -2.54 8.15
C ASN A 441 18.06 -3.03 8.81
N MET A 442 19.08 -3.35 8.00
CA MET A 442 20.38 -3.79 8.51
C MET A 442 21.07 -2.70 9.33
N LEU A 443 21.04 -1.45 8.88
CA LEU A 443 21.55 -0.30 9.65
C LEU A 443 20.92 -0.24 11.04
N THR A 444 19.59 -0.39 11.12
CA THR A 444 18.89 -0.43 12.41
C THR A 444 19.35 -1.62 13.25
N ARG A 445 19.37 -2.82 12.66
CA ARG A 445 19.70 -4.07 13.34
C ARG A 445 21.10 -4.07 13.95
N THR A 446 22.09 -3.51 13.26
CA THR A 446 23.49 -3.58 13.70
C THR A 446 23.90 -2.40 14.58
N SER A 447 23.35 -1.20 14.35
CA SER A 447 23.79 0.00 15.05
C SER A 447 22.91 0.39 16.24
N ALA A 448 21.70 -0.16 16.41
CA ALA A 448 20.80 0.25 17.48
C ALA A 448 21.35 0.00 18.90
N SER A 449 22.04 -1.12 19.12
CA SER A 449 22.62 -1.43 20.44
C SER A 449 23.74 -0.45 20.82
N GLU A 450 24.51 0.00 19.83
CA GLU A 450 25.53 1.02 20.03
C GLU A 450 24.88 2.38 20.34
N LEU A 451 23.88 2.78 19.55
CA LEU A 451 23.14 4.05 19.76
C LEU A 451 22.40 4.11 21.09
N LEU A 452 21.93 2.97 21.62
CA LEU A 452 21.29 2.90 22.92
C LEU A 452 22.22 3.37 24.06
N SER A 453 23.53 3.17 23.93
CA SER A 453 24.50 3.62 24.95
C SER A 453 24.54 5.15 25.09
N ASP A 454 24.14 5.88 24.06
CA ASP A 454 23.96 7.34 24.05
C ASP A 454 22.51 7.76 24.36
N GLY A 455 21.65 6.82 24.75
CA GLY A 455 20.23 7.07 25.00
C GLY A 455 19.35 7.17 23.76
N ILE A 456 19.84 6.76 22.59
CA ILE A 456 19.15 6.89 21.31
C ILE A 456 18.44 5.58 20.95
N LEU A 457 17.11 5.63 20.82
CA LEU A 457 16.27 4.50 20.43
C LEU A 457 16.08 4.47 18.91
N MET A 458 16.76 3.55 18.25
CA MET A 458 16.67 3.38 16.81
C MET A 458 15.77 2.19 16.41
N THR A 459 14.76 2.44 15.59
CA THR A 459 13.79 1.44 15.11
C THR A 459 13.62 1.49 13.58
N SER A 460 13.21 0.37 12.99
CA SER A 460 12.70 0.29 11.62
C SER A 460 11.21 0.01 11.65
N VAL A 461 10.42 0.69 10.83
CA VAL A 461 8.95 0.59 10.90
C VAL A 461 8.34 0.32 9.53
N ASP A 462 7.55 -0.74 9.42
CA ASP A 462 6.65 -0.99 8.29
C ASP A 462 5.38 -0.14 8.42
N THR A 463 5.05 0.60 7.36
CA THR A 463 3.87 1.48 7.32
C THR A 463 2.56 0.71 7.06
N GLY A 464 2.64 -0.59 6.77
CA GLY A 464 1.53 -1.35 6.26
C GLY A 464 1.22 -1.02 4.79
N TRP A 465 0.20 -1.69 4.24
CA TRP A 465 -0.16 -1.51 2.84
C TRP A 465 -1.18 -0.39 2.70
N ILE A 466 -0.67 0.77 2.30
CA ILE A 466 -1.45 2.00 2.16
C ILE A 466 -1.57 2.48 0.71
N THR A 467 -0.55 2.24 -0.13
CA THR A 467 -0.50 2.67 -1.54
C THR A 467 -0.28 1.51 -2.51
N ASP A 468 -0.63 1.73 -3.78
CA ASP A 468 -0.40 0.78 -4.87
C ASP A 468 0.59 1.32 -5.92
N GLU A 469 1.83 0.84 -5.86
CA GLU A 469 2.92 1.26 -6.74
C GLU A 469 2.91 0.59 -8.14
N ARG A 470 1.97 -0.33 -8.39
CA ARG A 470 1.87 -1.00 -9.69
C ARG A 470 1.64 0.00 -10.84
N PRO A 471 2.06 -0.35 -12.08
CA PRO A 471 1.83 0.46 -13.27
C PRO A 471 0.35 0.78 -13.47
N HIS A 472 0.07 1.92 -14.10
CA HIS A 472 -1.26 2.50 -14.16
C HIS A 472 -2.36 1.55 -14.68
N PRO A 473 -2.18 0.82 -15.80
CA PRO A 473 -3.22 -0.09 -16.30
C PRO A 473 -3.55 -1.21 -15.31
N THR A 474 -2.55 -1.73 -14.61
CA THR A 474 -2.74 -2.79 -13.62
C THR A 474 -3.47 -2.24 -12.39
N ARG A 475 -3.09 -1.06 -11.92
CA ARG A 475 -3.75 -0.38 -10.79
C ARG A 475 -5.23 -0.12 -11.10
N MET A 476 -5.53 0.45 -12.26
CA MET A 476 -6.91 0.76 -12.69
C MET A 476 -7.77 -0.49 -12.84
N ARG A 477 -7.24 -1.57 -13.43
CA ARG A 477 -7.96 -2.85 -13.53
C ARG A 477 -8.31 -3.39 -12.14
N LEU A 478 -7.37 -3.39 -11.21
CA LEU A 478 -7.60 -3.89 -9.85
C LEU A 478 -8.57 -3.02 -9.06
N ALA A 479 -8.48 -1.69 -9.20
CA ALA A 479 -9.48 -0.79 -8.63
C ALA A 479 -10.89 -1.08 -9.19
N GLY A 480 -11.01 -1.32 -10.50
CA GLY A 480 -12.27 -1.76 -11.14
C GLY A 480 -12.77 -3.13 -10.67
N GLU A 481 -11.88 -3.98 -10.15
CA GLU A 481 -12.21 -5.26 -9.49
C GLU A 481 -12.54 -5.09 -7.99
N GLY A 482 -12.56 -3.85 -7.48
CA GLY A 482 -12.88 -3.51 -6.08
C GLY A 482 -11.70 -3.61 -5.11
N PHE A 483 -10.45 -3.59 -5.61
CA PHE A 483 -9.27 -3.58 -4.76
C PHE A 483 -9.03 -2.18 -4.16
N HIS A 484 -8.93 -2.13 -2.83
CA HIS A 484 -8.45 -0.96 -2.08
C HIS A 484 -7.36 -1.40 -1.09
N ALA A 485 -6.40 -0.51 -0.83
CA ALA A 485 -5.39 -0.74 0.19
C ALA A 485 -6.05 -0.89 1.58
N PRO A 486 -5.64 -1.86 2.41
CA PRO A 486 -6.31 -2.16 3.68
C PRO A 486 -6.23 -1.05 4.74
N LEU A 487 -5.26 -0.15 4.62
CA LEU A 487 -4.93 0.93 5.55
C LEU A 487 -4.81 2.24 4.77
N ASP A 488 -4.85 3.39 5.45
CA ASP A 488 -4.66 4.72 4.85
C ASP A 488 -3.38 5.44 5.32
N LEU A 489 -3.16 6.68 4.85
CA LEU A 489 -2.00 7.50 5.24
C LEU A 489 -1.90 7.76 6.74
N ILE A 490 -3.02 7.92 7.44
CA ILE A 490 -3.04 8.21 8.87
C ILE A 490 -2.67 6.96 9.65
N ASP A 491 -3.09 5.77 9.19
CA ASP A 491 -2.66 4.48 9.72
C ASP A 491 -1.16 4.25 9.51
N GLY A 492 -0.64 4.62 8.33
CA GLY A 492 0.78 4.60 8.03
C GLY A 492 1.58 5.53 8.93
N ALA A 493 1.09 6.77 9.12
CA ALA A 493 1.73 7.76 9.97
C ALA A 493 1.71 7.35 11.45
N ALA A 494 0.60 6.76 11.91
CA ALA A 494 0.48 6.25 13.27
C ALA A 494 1.52 5.17 13.56
N ARG A 495 1.81 4.27 12.61
CA ARG A 495 2.85 3.23 12.76
C ARG A 495 4.23 3.84 12.92
N VAL A 496 4.59 4.83 12.10
CA VAL A 496 5.89 5.52 12.18
C VAL A 496 6.01 6.32 13.47
N TYR A 497 4.91 6.86 13.97
CA TYR A 497 4.90 7.67 15.19
C TYR A 497 4.88 6.84 16.49
N ASP A 498 4.36 5.60 16.44
CA ASP A 498 4.18 4.70 17.61
C ASP A 498 5.45 4.51 18.47
N PRO A 499 6.67 4.33 17.92
CA PRO A 499 7.86 4.16 18.75
C PRO A 499 8.17 5.39 19.62
N ILE A 500 7.84 6.59 19.15
CA ILE A 500 8.02 7.83 19.89
C ILE A 500 7.01 7.90 21.02
N VAL A 501 5.74 7.62 20.73
CA VAL A 501 4.66 7.63 21.76
C VAL A 501 4.95 6.62 22.87
N ARG A 502 5.33 5.39 22.51
CA ARG A 502 5.68 4.35 23.49
C ARG A 502 6.96 4.68 24.25
N GLY A 503 7.94 5.27 23.57
CA GLY A 503 9.15 5.81 24.16
C GLY A 503 8.88 6.85 25.23
N GLU A 504 8.06 7.86 24.94
CA GLU A 504 7.71 8.89 25.92
C GLU A 504 6.87 8.30 27.08
N ALA A 505 6.12 7.22 26.84
CA ALA A 505 5.44 6.45 27.87
C ALA A 505 6.36 5.51 28.70
N GLY A 506 7.66 5.49 28.41
CA GLY A 506 8.67 4.74 29.18
C GLY A 506 9.10 3.40 28.58
N GLU A 507 8.64 3.04 27.38
CA GLU A 507 9.02 1.80 26.71
C GLU A 507 10.19 2.00 25.74
N ASP A 508 11.34 1.38 26.03
CA ASP A 508 12.54 1.53 25.23
C ASP A 508 12.58 0.54 24.05
N LEU A 509 11.88 0.89 22.96
CA LEU A 509 11.93 0.13 21.70
C LEU A 509 13.18 0.48 20.89
N HIS A 510 14.09 -0.47 20.71
CA HIS A 510 15.28 -0.28 19.87
C HIS A 510 15.69 -1.60 19.20
N GLY A 511 16.39 -1.50 18.06
CA GLY A 511 16.95 -2.67 17.38
C GLY A 511 15.88 -3.67 16.93
N VAL A 512 14.71 -3.17 16.55
CA VAL A 512 13.58 -3.96 16.08
C VAL A 512 13.06 -3.45 14.74
N PHE A 513 12.52 -4.38 13.95
CA PHE A 513 11.64 -4.07 12.82
C PHE A 513 10.20 -4.21 13.31
N LEU A 514 9.46 -3.12 13.34
CA LEU A 514 8.07 -3.10 13.79
C LEU A 514 7.14 -3.28 12.59
N LYS A 515 6.24 -4.24 12.69
CA LYS A 515 5.16 -4.47 11.75
C LYS A 515 3.86 -4.61 12.53
N ASP A 516 2.84 -3.83 12.16
CA ASP A 516 1.55 -3.82 12.85
C ASP A 516 1.69 -3.56 14.37
N TYR A 517 2.59 -2.63 14.73
CA TYR A 517 2.93 -2.21 16.11
C TYR A 517 3.67 -3.25 16.96
N GLU A 518 4.07 -4.38 16.38
CA GLU A 518 4.76 -5.48 17.07
C GLU A 518 6.13 -5.76 16.43
N PRO A 519 7.14 -6.20 17.20
CA PRO A 519 8.40 -6.69 16.63
C PRO A 519 8.17 -7.86 15.67
N ALA A 520 8.79 -7.79 14.50
CA ALA A 520 8.69 -8.76 13.43
C ALA A 520 10.09 -9.26 13.01
N ALA A 521 10.10 -10.35 12.23
CA ALA A 521 11.34 -10.87 11.66
C ALA A 521 11.97 -9.86 10.68
N TRP A 522 13.30 -9.81 10.68
CA TRP A 522 14.12 -9.00 9.77
C TRP A 522 14.06 -9.43 8.31
#